data_AF-A0A7V5C6I0-F1
#
_entry.id   AF-A0A7V5C6I0-F1
#
_cell.length_a   1.000
_cell.length_b   1.000
_cell.length_c   1.000
_cell.angle_alpha   90.00
_cell.angle_beta   90.00
_cell.angle_gamma   90.00
#
_symmetry.space_group_name_H-M   'P 1'
#
loop_
_entity.id
_entity.type
_entity.pdbx_description
1 polymer ?
#
loop_
_entity_poly.entity_id
_entity_poly.type
_entity_poly.pdbx_seq_one_letter_code
_entity_poly.pdbx_strand_id
1 'polypeptide(L)'
;MIKICIRPDNAKGFLNLKRVINALNIVHSTPGGFYLKSDFSRTYSPKDKAHLESSHRSLHNFEIRIIKAFEDRIVKTVPTTIFNQGKKETITVTFLDITLQELKNCHLIQEYRNVHNRSKHYFSENGRIDSWIPEQKMTQFLSKQTDILTFSPGQVQDYMKYGFKKIKATVSKKRTIRHDNQDYYVTIGADLFSRHKSTSVKISRFRDKLYIFEPGKMGVLLGEALACKPFEGSPDITDTNVPPDELTRIIHFLEQHSMIIDRPALIEFYHRGIDLKQIKTIYMQNQHRYDTYMKKMRQPIQQKEKALFNAFALDCHKSMYPGHVAQYAFHGDVT
;
A
#
# COMPACT_ATOMS: atom_id res chain seq x y z
N MET A 1 19.97 -2.62 -23.15
CA MET A 1 19.35 -2.66 -21.82
C MET A 1 20.06 -1.66 -20.94
N ILE A 2 19.33 -0.68 -20.40
CA ILE A 2 19.91 0.41 -19.61
C ILE A 2 20.19 -0.11 -18.19
N LYS A 3 21.39 0.18 -17.65
CA LYS A 3 21.73 -0.15 -16.26
C LYS A 3 21.66 1.09 -15.39
N ILE A 4 20.75 1.09 -14.43
CA ILE A 4 20.56 2.19 -13.49
C ILE A 4 21.14 1.77 -12.14
N CYS A 5 22.00 2.59 -11.58
CA CYS A 5 22.62 2.35 -10.28
C CYS A 5 21.96 3.27 -9.25
N ILE A 6 21.36 2.68 -8.22
CA ILE A 6 20.91 3.41 -7.03
C ILE A 6 21.76 2.91 -5.87
N ARG A 7 22.25 3.84 -5.05
CA ARG A 7 23.00 3.54 -3.82
C ARG A 7 22.20 3.98 -2.59
N PRO A 8 21.26 3.16 -2.11
CA PRO A 8 20.63 3.40 -0.82
C PRO A 8 21.63 3.18 0.31
N ASP A 9 21.40 3.83 1.44
CA ASP A 9 22.12 3.49 2.67
C ASP A 9 21.83 2.03 3.08
N ASN A 10 22.76 1.40 3.77
CA ASN A 10 22.66 0.03 4.27
C ASN A 10 22.05 -0.05 5.69
N ALA A 11 21.30 0.98 6.10
CA ALA A 11 20.48 0.92 7.29
C ALA A 11 19.28 -0.03 7.09
N LYS A 12 18.82 -0.63 8.19
CA LYS A 12 17.75 -1.65 8.18
C LYS A 12 16.49 -1.22 7.42
N GLY A 13 16.13 0.07 7.46
CA GLY A 13 14.97 0.61 6.74
C GLY A 13 15.11 0.52 5.22
N PHE A 14 16.25 0.96 4.69
CA PHE A 14 16.53 0.98 3.25
C PHE A 14 16.68 -0.42 2.65
N LEU A 15 17.07 -1.42 3.44
CA LEU A 15 17.14 -2.81 2.99
C LEU A 15 15.80 -3.34 2.44
N ASN A 16 14.67 -2.74 2.83
CA ASN A 16 13.37 -3.07 2.23
C ASN A 16 13.29 -2.74 0.73
N LEU A 17 14.08 -1.77 0.23
CA LEU A 17 14.10 -1.40 -1.19
C LEU A 17 14.57 -2.54 -2.09
N LYS A 18 15.31 -3.53 -1.57
CA LYS A 18 15.71 -4.72 -2.34
C LYS A 18 14.52 -5.44 -2.97
N ARG A 19 13.38 -5.45 -2.29
CA ARG A 19 12.15 -6.10 -2.80
C ARG A 19 11.55 -5.33 -3.97
N VAL A 20 11.46 -4.01 -3.83
CA VAL A 20 10.97 -3.12 -4.90
C VAL A 20 11.89 -3.22 -6.12
N ILE A 21 13.20 -3.14 -5.92
CA ILE A 21 14.19 -3.27 -6.99
C ILE A 21 14.07 -4.63 -7.70
N ASN A 22 13.90 -5.72 -6.94
CA ASN A 22 13.68 -7.04 -7.52
C ASN A 22 12.39 -7.10 -8.35
N ALA A 23 11.29 -6.56 -7.82
CA ALA A 23 10.01 -6.51 -8.53
C ALA A 23 10.11 -5.70 -9.83
N LEU A 24 10.77 -4.54 -9.79
CA LEU A 24 11.05 -3.72 -10.98
C LEU A 24 11.89 -4.49 -12.01
N ASN A 25 12.94 -5.19 -11.57
CA ASN A 25 13.79 -5.95 -12.49
C ASN A 25 13.05 -7.12 -13.14
N ILE A 26 12.18 -7.82 -12.41
CA ILE A 26 11.36 -8.91 -12.98
C ILE A 26 10.51 -8.40 -14.15
N VAL A 27 9.95 -7.19 -14.03
CA VAL A 27 9.04 -6.62 -15.04
C VAL A 27 9.78 -5.91 -16.17
N HIS A 28 10.87 -5.20 -15.86
CA HIS A 28 11.48 -4.25 -16.78
C HIS A 28 12.85 -4.67 -17.34
N SER A 29 13.45 -5.76 -16.86
CA SER A 29 14.72 -6.29 -17.40
C SER A 29 14.49 -7.16 -18.64
N THR A 30 13.79 -6.60 -19.63
CA THR A 30 13.49 -7.18 -20.94
C THR A 30 14.28 -6.44 -22.04
N PRO A 31 14.35 -6.96 -23.29
CA PRO A 31 14.95 -6.23 -24.40
C PRO A 31 14.31 -4.85 -24.58
N GLY A 32 15.13 -3.79 -24.67
CA GLY A 32 14.67 -2.39 -24.68
C GLY A 32 14.33 -1.79 -23.31
N GLY A 33 14.34 -2.60 -22.25
CA GLY A 33 14.08 -2.15 -20.88
C GLY A 33 15.33 -1.78 -20.08
N PHE A 34 15.19 -1.79 -18.75
CA PHE A 34 16.24 -1.40 -17.81
C PHE A 34 16.46 -2.44 -16.69
N TYR A 35 17.62 -2.34 -16.08
CA TYR A 35 18.01 -3.11 -14.90
C TYR A 35 18.48 -2.16 -13.80
N LEU A 36 17.83 -2.23 -12.63
CA LEU A 36 18.24 -1.53 -11.42
C LEU A 36 19.23 -2.39 -10.63
N LYS A 37 20.48 -1.92 -10.57
CA LYS A 37 21.51 -2.52 -9.71
C LYS A 37 21.27 -2.07 -8.26
N SER A 38 21.07 -3.05 -7.38
CA SER A 38 21.00 -2.88 -5.93
C SER A 38 22.41 -2.60 -5.33
N ASP A 39 22.94 -1.39 -5.52
CA ASP A 39 24.30 -0.98 -5.12
C ASP A 39 24.33 -0.29 -3.75
N PHE A 40 23.86 -0.96 -2.69
CA PHE A 40 23.78 -0.40 -1.33
C PHE A 40 25.16 0.05 -0.79
N SER A 41 25.18 1.13 -0.01
CA SER A 41 26.40 1.64 0.64
C SER A 41 27.08 0.55 1.47
N ARG A 42 28.41 0.52 1.53
CA ARG A 42 29.12 -0.45 2.35
C ARG A 42 28.92 -0.17 3.84
N THR A 43 28.94 -1.22 4.65
CA THR A 43 28.92 -1.09 6.11
C THR A 43 30.15 -0.30 6.56
N TYR A 44 29.99 0.65 7.47
CA TYR A 44 31.08 1.49 8.00
C TYR A 44 31.89 2.25 6.93
N SER A 45 31.26 2.60 5.81
CA SER A 45 31.88 3.46 4.79
C SER A 45 31.21 4.83 4.76
N PRO A 46 31.60 5.76 5.66
CA PRO A 46 31.10 7.13 5.66
C PRO A 46 31.21 7.75 4.27
N LYS A 47 32.29 7.50 3.51
CA LYS A 47 32.48 8.02 2.14
C LYS A 47 31.36 7.65 1.16
N ASP A 48 30.68 6.50 1.36
CA ASP A 48 29.52 6.12 0.56
C ASP A 48 28.26 6.91 0.94
N LYS A 49 28.31 7.65 2.06
CA LYS A 49 27.23 8.44 2.68
C LYS A 49 27.61 9.93 2.86
N ALA A 50 28.87 10.30 2.60
CA ALA A 50 29.54 11.47 3.17
C ALA A 50 29.26 12.79 2.46
N HIS A 51 28.58 12.78 1.31
CA HIS A 51 28.13 14.03 0.70
C HIS A 51 27.00 14.71 1.51
N LEU A 52 26.59 14.14 2.65
CA LEU A 52 25.57 14.65 3.55
C LEU A 52 26.10 15.33 4.83
N GLU A 53 27.41 15.29 5.14
CA GLU A 53 27.88 15.81 6.44
C GLU A 53 27.67 17.34 6.60
N SER A 54 27.74 18.12 5.51
CA SER A 54 27.35 19.54 5.53
C SER A 54 25.83 19.73 5.62
N SER A 55 25.03 18.83 5.03
CA SER A 55 23.57 18.88 5.10
C SER A 55 23.00 18.38 6.45
N HIS A 56 23.75 17.57 7.19
CA HIS A 56 23.43 17.24 8.59
C HIS A 56 23.49 18.48 9.50
N ARG A 57 24.43 19.40 9.26
CA ARG A 57 24.48 20.68 9.99
C ARG A 57 23.26 21.55 9.68
N SER A 58 22.75 21.51 8.43
CA SER A 58 21.49 22.18 8.09
C SER A 58 20.23 21.50 8.66
N LEU A 59 20.30 20.20 8.99
CA LEU A 59 19.21 19.49 9.65
C LEU A 59 19.00 19.98 11.09
N HIS A 60 20.07 20.26 11.84
CA HIS A 60 19.95 20.87 13.18
C HIS A 60 19.31 22.26 13.13
N ASN A 61 19.64 23.05 12.11
CA ASN A 61 18.97 24.34 11.89
C ASN A 61 17.47 24.15 11.57
N PHE A 62 17.09 23.04 10.94
CA PHE A 62 15.69 22.71 10.68
C PHE A 62 14.95 22.29 11.95
N GLU A 63 15.54 21.45 12.80
CA GLU A 63 14.97 21.05 14.10
C GLU A 63 14.68 22.28 14.97
N ILE A 64 15.61 23.25 15.01
CA ILE A 64 15.41 24.52 15.72
C ILE A 64 14.24 25.33 15.14
N ARG A 65 14.06 25.34 13.81
CA ARG A 65 12.92 26.04 13.18
C ARG A 65 11.59 25.43 13.59
N ILE A 66 11.50 24.10 13.71
CA ILE A 66 10.30 23.43 14.22
C ILE A 66 10.04 23.87 15.66
N ILE A 67 11.06 23.81 16.53
CA ILE A 67 10.91 24.21 17.94
C ILE A 67 10.42 25.67 18.06
N LYS A 68 11.00 26.59 17.29
CA LYS A 68 10.58 28.00 17.29
C LYS A 68 9.17 28.22 16.76
N ALA A 69 8.78 27.49 15.72
CA ALA A 69 7.46 27.63 15.12
C ALA A 69 6.34 27.11 16.03
N PHE A 70 6.66 26.23 16.98
CA PHE A 70 5.74 25.66 17.96
C PHE A 70 6.18 25.96 19.39
N GLU A 71 6.81 27.12 19.61
CA GLU A 71 7.37 27.52 20.90
C GLU A 71 6.28 27.60 21.99
N ASP A 72 5.09 28.06 21.60
CA ASP A 72 3.87 28.11 22.42
C ASP A 72 3.32 26.73 22.79
N ARG A 73 3.77 25.66 22.12
CA ARG A 73 3.37 24.27 22.35
C ARG A 73 4.48 23.41 22.94
N ILE A 74 5.52 24.02 23.52
CA ILE A 74 6.53 23.32 24.29
C ILE A 74 5.92 22.84 25.61
N VAL A 75 5.85 21.51 25.78
CA VAL A 75 5.35 20.89 27.01
C VAL A 75 6.42 20.87 28.09
N LYS A 76 7.65 20.50 27.71
CA LYS A 76 8.81 20.41 28.62
C LYS A 76 10.12 20.29 27.87
N THR A 77 11.21 20.61 28.56
CA THR A 77 12.59 20.34 28.15
C THR A 77 13.24 19.41 29.17
N VAL A 78 13.94 18.38 28.69
CA VAL A 78 14.57 17.38 29.56
C VAL A 78 16.03 17.18 29.13
N PRO A 79 17.01 17.23 30.06
CA PRO A 79 18.37 16.83 29.75
C PRO A 79 18.44 15.31 29.59
N THR A 80 19.05 14.85 28.49
CA THR A 80 19.36 13.43 28.26
C THR A 80 20.82 13.28 27.88
N THR A 81 21.35 12.08 28.02
CA THR A 81 22.74 11.78 27.65
C THR A 81 22.78 11.03 26.34
N ILE A 82 23.54 11.54 25.36
CA ILE A 82 23.92 10.79 24.16
C ILE A 82 25.38 10.40 24.23
N PHE A 83 25.72 9.31 23.54
CA PHE A 83 27.11 8.89 23.37
C PHE A 83 27.59 9.35 22.00
N ASN A 84 28.52 10.30 22.00
CA ASN A 84 29.16 10.81 20.80
C ASN A 84 30.64 10.43 20.84
N GLN A 85 31.09 9.63 19.87
CA GLN A 85 32.49 9.16 19.77
C GLN A 85 33.08 8.61 21.10
N GLY A 86 32.26 7.87 21.87
CA GLY A 86 32.67 7.26 23.14
C GLY A 86 32.64 8.20 24.35
N LYS A 87 32.28 9.48 24.18
CA LYS A 87 32.06 10.44 25.27
C LYS A 87 30.57 10.62 25.54
N LYS A 88 30.22 10.78 26.82
CA LYS A 88 28.87 11.14 27.25
C LYS A 88 28.69 12.65 27.10
N GLU A 89 27.75 13.05 26.27
CA GLU A 89 27.35 14.45 26.09
C GLU A 89 25.91 14.62 26.58
N THR A 90 25.66 15.66 27.37
CA THR A 90 24.30 16.01 27.80
C THR A 90 23.68 16.90 26.74
N ILE A 91 22.56 16.47 26.18
CA ILE A 91 21.75 17.26 25.24
C ILE A 91 20.41 17.58 25.88
N THR A 92 19.81 18.70 25.48
CA THR A 92 18.45 19.07 25.90
C THR A 92 17.47 18.60 24.84
N VAL A 93 16.46 17.83 25.24
CA VAL A 93 15.36 17.38 24.36
C VAL A 93 14.13 18.21 24.66
N THR A 94 13.60 18.89 23.65
CA THR A 94 12.35 19.66 23.74
C THR A 94 11.18 18.80 23.27
N PHE A 95 10.16 18.67 24.11
CA PHE A 95 8.92 17.97 23.79
C PHE A 95 7.87 18.97 23.34
N LEU A 96 7.42 18.82 22.10
CA LEU A 96 6.34 19.61 21.51
C LEU A 96 5.06 18.79 21.56
N ASP A 97 3.97 19.39 22.02
CA ASP A 97 2.64 18.83 21.83
C ASP A 97 2.22 19.18 20.41
N ILE A 98 2.55 18.35 19.42
CA ILE A 98 2.11 18.51 18.03
C ILE A 98 1.85 17.15 17.41
N THR A 99 0.85 17.08 16.54
CA THR A 99 0.57 15.92 15.71
C THR A 99 1.39 15.92 14.43
N LEU A 100 1.58 14.74 13.83
CA LEU A 100 2.22 14.64 12.50
C LEU A 100 1.44 15.39 11.41
N GLN A 101 0.12 15.53 11.57
CA GLN A 101 -0.72 16.24 10.61
C GLN A 101 -0.49 17.76 10.69
N GLU A 102 -0.41 18.32 11.90
CA GLU A 102 -0.05 19.72 12.10
C GLU A 102 1.35 20.02 11.56
N LEU A 103 2.33 19.14 11.82
CA LEU A 103 3.68 19.30 11.26
C LEU A 103 3.70 19.25 9.72
N LYS A 104 2.86 18.43 9.10
CA LYS A 104 2.72 18.42 7.62
C LYS A 104 2.08 19.69 7.08
N ASN A 105 1.07 20.21 7.79
CA ASN A 105 0.29 21.36 7.37
C ASN A 105 0.99 22.70 7.63
N CYS A 106 1.97 22.76 8.54
CA CYS A 106 2.69 24.01 8.86
C CYS A 106 3.70 24.47 7.80
N HIS A 107 3.84 23.77 6.68
CA HIS A 107 4.74 24.09 5.55
C HIS A 107 6.25 24.17 5.85
N LEU A 108 6.71 24.11 7.11
CA LEU A 108 8.13 24.23 7.50
C LEU A 108 9.05 23.26 6.74
N ILE A 109 8.61 22.01 6.54
CA ILE A 109 9.37 21.00 5.78
C ILE A 109 9.57 21.46 4.33
N GLN A 110 8.53 22.03 3.71
CA GLN A 110 8.57 22.51 2.34
C GLN A 110 9.48 23.75 2.23
N GLU A 111 9.37 24.68 3.17
CA GLU A 111 10.26 25.85 3.24
C GLU A 111 11.72 25.45 3.40
N TYR A 112 12.02 24.52 4.31
CA TYR A 112 13.37 23.98 4.47
C TYR A 112 13.89 23.36 3.18
N ARG A 113 13.08 22.52 2.51
CA ARG A 113 13.46 21.92 1.21
C ARG A 113 13.73 22.99 0.16
N ASN A 114 12.90 24.03 0.09
CA ASN A 114 13.09 25.14 -0.85
C ASN A 114 14.39 25.90 -0.57
N VAL A 115 14.62 26.30 0.68
CA VAL A 115 15.87 27.00 1.08
C VAL A 115 17.08 26.12 0.82
N HIS A 116 17.03 24.84 1.23
CA HIS A 116 18.13 23.91 1.04
C HIS A 116 18.45 23.72 -0.45
N ASN A 117 17.45 23.51 -1.31
CA ASN A 117 17.70 23.26 -2.73
C ASN A 117 18.14 24.51 -3.50
N ARG A 118 17.79 25.71 -3.02
CA ARG A 118 18.10 26.99 -3.69
C ARG A 118 19.32 27.73 -3.15
N SER A 119 19.85 27.29 -2.02
CA SER A 119 21.06 27.86 -1.43
C SER A 119 22.32 27.19 -1.98
N LYS A 120 23.42 27.93 -1.99
CA LYS A 120 24.74 27.42 -2.38
C LYS A 120 25.32 26.58 -1.24
N HIS A 121 25.79 25.38 -1.56
CA HIS A 121 26.48 24.51 -0.59
C HIS A 121 27.88 24.16 -1.07
N TYR A 122 28.73 23.80 -0.11
CA TYR A 122 30.05 23.22 -0.39
C TYR A 122 29.96 21.70 -0.40
N PHE A 123 30.52 21.10 -1.44
CA PHE A 123 30.57 19.67 -1.64
C PHE A 123 32.02 19.26 -1.80
N SER A 124 32.44 18.20 -1.09
CA SER A 124 33.74 17.59 -1.28
C SER A 124 33.60 16.25 -2.00
N GLU A 125 34.35 16.07 -3.08
CA GLU A 125 34.45 14.82 -3.82
C GLU A 125 35.92 14.57 -4.16
N ASN A 126 36.44 13.38 -3.80
CA ASN A 126 37.84 12.98 -4.03
C ASN A 126 38.88 14.02 -3.56
N GLY A 127 38.63 14.70 -2.43
CA GLY A 127 39.54 15.69 -1.86
C GLY A 127 39.48 17.07 -2.52
N ARG A 128 38.66 17.26 -3.56
CA ARG A 128 38.37 18.59 -4.13
C ARG A 128 37.10 19.14 -3.49
N ILE A 129 37.11 20.42 -3.17
CA ILE A 129 35.95 21.14 -2.63
C ILE A 129 35.45 22.05 -3.73
N ASP A 130 34.15 21.93 -4.03
CA ASP A 130 33.49 22.77 -5.01
C ASP A 130 32.15 23.25 -4.45
N SER A 131 31.61 24.34 -4.99
CA SER A 131 30.40 24.96 -4.43
C SER A 131 29.35 25.25 -5.49
N TRP A 132 28.13 24.75 -5.29
CA TRP A 132 27.05 24.84 -6.27
C TRP A 132 25.67 24.83 -5.60
N ILE A 133 24.65 25.22 -6.37
CA ILE A 133 23.25 25.24 -5.94
C ILE A 133 22.55 23.96 -6.43
N PRO A 134 21.93 23.16 -5.53
CA PRO A 134 21.33 21.88 -5.89
C PRO A 134 20.28 21.93 -6.99
N GLU A 135 19.35 22.90 -6.93
CA GLU A 135 18.30 23.08 -7.93
C GLU A 135 18.93 23.32 -9.32
N GLN A 136 19.90 24.22 -9.43
CA GLN A 136 20.57 24.53 -10.70
C GLN A 136 21.30 23.33 -11.28
N LYS A 137 22.07 22.60 -10.45
CA LYS A 137 22.84 21.44 -10.92
C LYS A 137 21.92 20.28 -11.32
N MET A 138 20.83 20.08 -10.59
CA MET A 138 19.80 19.09 -10.94
C MET A 138 19.10 19.46 -12.25
N THR A 139 18.67 20.72 -12.41
CA THR A 139 18.03 21.18 -13.65
C THR A 139 18.96 21.04 -14.86
N GLN A 140 20.23 21.42 -14.72
CA GLN A 140 21.22 21.27 -15.78
C GLN A 140 21.49 19.79 -16.12
N PHE A 141 21.50 18.91 -15.11
CA PHE A 141 21.63 17.47 -15.32
C PHE A 141 20.42 16.92 -16.08
N LEU A 142 19.21 17.23 -15.63
CA LEU A 142 17.96 16.77 -16.25
C LEU A 142 17.78 17.33 -17.67
N SER A 143 18.19 18.57 -17.95
CA SER A 143 18.08 19.17 -19.28
C SER A 143 18.97 18.51 -20.33
N LYS A 144 20.00 17.78 -19.89
CA LYS A 144 20.94 17.04 -20.77
C LYS A 144 20.58 15.56 -20.90
N GLN A 145 19.61 15.07 -20.12
CA GLN A 145 19.25 13.67 -20.09
C GLN A 145 18.27 13.35 -21.22
N THR A 146 18.68 12.51 -22.16
CA THR A 146 17.85 12.07 -23.29
C THR A 146 16.98 10.86 -22.94
N ASP A 147 17.42 10.04 -21.99
CA ASP A 147 16.77 8.77 -21.63
C ASP A 147 16.08 8.89 -20.27
N ILE A 148 14.83 9.38 -20.27
CA ILE A 148 13.99 9.50 -19.08
C ILE A 148 13.04 8.31 -19.02
N LEU A 149 13.13 7.53 -17.95
CA LEU A 149 12.15 6.49 -17.64
C LEU A 149 11.06 7.09 -16.77
N THR A 150 9.82 7.02 -17.26
CA THR A 150 8.65 7.54 -16.56
C THR A 150 7.79 6.39 -16.09
N PHE A 151 7.41 6.42 -14.81
CA PHE A 151 6.41 5.52 -14.25
C PHE A 151 5.07 6.23 -14.21
N SER A 152 4.01 5.55 -14.62
CA SER A 152 2.66 6.05 -14.40
C SER A 152 2.34 6.03 -12.90
N PRO A 153 1.41 6.89 -12.41
CA PRO A 153 0.96 6.85 -11.02
C PRO A 153 0.48 5.45 -10.60
N GLY A 154 -0.20 4.72 -11.49
CA GLY A 154 -0.63 3.34 -11.23
C GLY A 154 0.55 2.39 -11.03
N GLN A 155 1.59 2.48 -11.86
CA GLN A 155 2.81 1.67 -11.67
C GLN A 155 3.47 1.97 -10.32
N VAL A 156 3.56 3.25 -9.93
CA VAL A 156 4.13 3.61 -8.62
C VAL A 156 3.33 2.97 -7.48
N GLN A 157 2.01 3.00 -7.55
CA GLN A 157 1.12 2.40 -6.55
C GLN A 157 1.28 0.90 -6.46
N ASP A 158 1.42 0.22 -7.60
CA ASP A 158 1.65 -1.23 -7.63
C ASP A 158 2.90 -1.64 -6.85
N TYR A 159 3.92 -0.78 -6.79
CA TYR A 159 5.15 -1.04 -6.04
C TYR A 159 5.09 -0.62 -4.57
N MET A 160 4.10 0.17 -4.14
CA MET A 160 3.98 0.63 -2.75
C MET A 160 3.87 -0.54 -1.75
N LYS A 161 3.21 -1.64 -2.15
CA LYS A 161 3.03 -2.84 -1.32
C LYS A 161 4.33 -3.44 -0.77
N TYR A 162 5.45 -3.25 -1.47
CA TYR A 162 6.75 -3.74 -1.03
C TYR A 162 7.36 -2.90 0.11
N GLY A 163 6.94 -1.64 0.28
CA GLY A 163 7.41 -0.73 1.32
C GLY A 163 6.83 -1.00 2.71
N PHE A 164 5.68 -1.67 2.80
CA PHE A 164 5.03 -1.97 4.08
C PHE A 164 5.81 -2.99 4.92
N LYS A 165 5.63 -2.91 6.25
CA LYS A 165 6.24 -3.83 7.22
C LYS A 165 5.83 -5.27 6.91
N LYS A 166 6.81 -6.18 6.87
CA LYS A 166 6.59 -7.60 6.62
C LYS A 166 6.50 -8.35 7.94
N ILE A 167 5.44 -9.13 8.12
CA ILE A 167 5.14 -9.91 9.31
C ILE A 167 5.10 -11.39 8.91
N LYS A 168 5.64 -12.28 9.73
CA LYS A 168 5.53 -13.72 9.45
C LYS A 168 4.08 -14.16 9.64
N ALA A 169 3.58 -14.98 8.71
CA ALA A 169 2.25 -15.55 8.80
C ALA A 169 2.20 -16.91 8.10
N THR A 170 1.04 -17.54 8.16
CA THR A 170 0.80 -18.83 7.53
C THR A 170 -0.51 -18.78 6.77
N VAL A 171 -0.45 -19.18 5.49
CA VAL A 171 -1.66 -19.46 4.72
C VAL A 171 -2.10 -20.87 5.06
N SER A 172 -3.32 -21.02 5.56
CA SER A 172 -3.90 -22.30 5.92
C SER A 172 -4.25 -23.13 4.67
N LYS A 173 -4.52 -24.43 4.86
CA LYS A 173 -5.09 -25.30 3.82
C LYS A 173 -6.42 -24.82 3.24
N LYS A 174 -7.15 -23.99 4.00
CA LYS A 174 -8.41 -23.35 3.58
C LYS A 174 -8.17 -22.02 2.84
N ARG A 175 -6.91 -21.70 2.53
CA ARG A 175 -6.49 -20.42 1.91
C ARG A 175 -6.93 -19.21 2.72
N THR A 176 -6.83 -19.34 4.04
CA THR A 176 -7.09 -18.26 4.99
C THR A 176 -5.84 -17.91 5.77
N ILE A 177 -5.77 -16.65 6.21
CA ILE A 177 -4.73 -16.12 7.08
C ILE A 177 -5.42 -15.51 8.30
N ARG A 178 -5.00 -15.91 9.50
CA ARG A 178 -5.41 -15.27 10.76
C ARG A 178 -4.37 -14.22 11.12
N HIS A 179 -4.78 -12.96 11.27
CA HIS A 179 -3.89 -11.87 11.71
C HIS A 179 -4.69 -10.83 12.49
N ASP A 180 -4.16 -10.36 13.62
CA ASP A 180 -4.79 -9.33 14.47
C ASP A 180 -6.27 -9.61 14.78
N ASN A 181 -6.59 -10.83 15.19
CA ASN A 181 -7.96 -11.31 15.46
C ASN A 181 -8.94 -11.21 14.28
N GLN A 182 -8.45 -11.01 13.07
CA GLN A 182 -9.20 -10.98 11.84
C GLN A 182 -8.82 -12.15 10.93
N ASP A 183 -9.83 -12.72 10.26
CA ASP A 183 -9.61 -13.71 9.21
C ASP A 183 -9.56 -13.02 7.86
N TYR A 184 -8.60 -13.42 7.05
CA TYR A 184 -8.41 -12.96 5.68
C TYR A 184 -8.48 -14.15 4.74
N TYR A 185 -9.18 -14.01 3.64
CA TYR A 185 -9.26 -15.03 2.60
C TYR A 185 -8.42 -14.62 1.40
N VAL A 186 -7.62 -15.55 0.86
CA VAL A 186 -6.75 -15.28 -0.29
C VAL A 186 -7.60 -15.09 -1.56
N THR A 187 -7.57 -13.89 -2.12
CA THR A 187 -8.34 -13.49 -3.32
C THR A 187 -7.50 -13.60 -4.60
N ILE A 188 -6.21 -13.27 -4.53
CA ILE A 188 -5.28 -13.33 -5.67
C ILE A 188 -4.16 -14.31 -5.35
N GLY A 189 -3.78 -15.17 -6.30
CA GLY A 189 -2.71 -16.17 -6.13
C GLY A 189 -3.11 -17.37 -5.25
N ALA A 190 -4.41 -17.61 -5.09
CA ALA A 190 -4.96 -18.69 -4.27
C ALA A 190 -4.48 -20.09 -4.73
N ASP A 191 -4.28 -20.26 -6.03
CA ASP A 191 -3.75 -21.44 -6.72
C ASP A 191 -2.31 -21.79 -6.33
N LEU A 192 -1.50 -20.79 -5.95
CA LEU A 192 -0.12 -20.99 -5.49
C LEU A 192 -0.03 -21.63 -4.10
N PHE A 193 -1.16 -21.74 -3.38
CA PHE A 193 -1.21 -22.31 -2.04
C PHE A 193 -1.90 -23.68 -2.04
N SER A 194 -1.23 -24.66 -1.41
CA SER A 194 -1.70 -26.04 -1.28
C SER A 194 -2.97 -26.13 -0.45
N ARG A 195 -3.90 -27.00 -0.89
CA ARG A 195 -5.08 -27.39 -0.12
C ARG A 195 -4.80 -28.51 0.90
N HIS A 196 -3.60 -29.08 0.89
CA HIS A 196 -3.23 -30.22 1.74
C HIS A 196 -2.33 -29.80 2.90
N LYS A 197 -1.44 -28.83 2.69
CA LYS A 197 -0.57 -28.29 3.74
C LYS A 197 -0.63 -26.77 3.82
N SER A 198 -0.43 -26.25 5.02
CA SER A 198 -0.25 -24.82 5.23
C SER A 198 1.11 -24.34 4.72
N THR A 199 1.18 -23.09 4.27
CA THR A 199 2.39 -22.49 3.69
C THR A 199 2.85 -21.30 4.53
N SER A 200 4.13 -21.30 4.93
CA SER A 200 4.74 -20.16 5.62
C SER A 200 5.00 -19.01 4.64
N VAL A 201 4.56 -17.81 5.00
CA VAL A 201 4.64 -16.61 4.16
C VAL A 201 5.06 -15.38 4.98
N LYS A 202 5.28 -14.26 4.29
CA LYS A 202 5.30 -12.93 4.90
C LYS A 202 4.11 -12.14 4.42
N ILE A 203 3.45 -11.42 5.31
CA ILE A 203 2.32 -10.54 4.97
C ILE A 203 2.66 -9.08 5.25
N SER A 204 1.99 -8.18 4.53
CA SER A 204 1.90 -6.77 4.90
C SER A 204 0.45 -6.33 4.84
N ARG A 205 0.01 -5.62 5.88
CA ARG A 205 -1.34 -5.07 5.97
C ARG A 205 -1.40 -3.68 5.35
N PHE A 206 -2.42 -3.44 4.53
CA PHE A 206 -2.81 -2.12 4.06
C PHE A 206 -4.34 -2.10 4.02
N ARG A 207 -4.96 -1.28 4.87
CA ARG A 207 -6.42 -1.26 5.08
C ARG A 207 -6.95 -2.66 5.42
N ASP A 208 -7.96 -3.11 4.69
CA ASP A 208 -8.61 -4.41 4.81
C ASP A 208 -7.94 -5.51 3.97
N LYS A 209 -6.77 -5.24 3.40
CA LYS A 209 -5.98 -6.20 2.61
C LYS A 209 -4.70 -6.64 3.29
N LEU A 210 -4.31 -7.87 2.98
CA LEU A 210 -2.97 -8.40 3.18
C LEU A 210 -2.32 -8.69 1.84
N TYR A 211 -1.14 -8.09 1.61
CA TYR A 211 -0.24 -8.53 0.54
C TYR A 211 0.59 -9.70 1.04
N ILE A 212 0.60 -10.79 0.27
CA ILE A 212 1.27 -12.05 0.62
C ILE A 212 2.57 -12.15 -0.17
N PHE A 213 3.66 -12.41 0.52
CA PHE A 213 5.00 -12.50 -0.05
C PHE A 213 5.64 -13.82 0.34
N GLU A 214 6.60 -14.26 -0.47
CA GLU A 214 7.46 -15.39 -0.11
C GLU A 214 8.20 -15.14 1.22
N PRO A 215 8.57 -16.19 1.96
CA PRO A 215 9.36 -16.06 3.18
C PRO A 215 10.79 -15.56 2.92
N GLY A 216 11.26 -15.57 1.67
CA GLY A 216 12.57 -15.13 1.23
C GLY A 216 12.92 -13.67 1.59
N LYS A 217 14.18 -13.30 1.33
CA LYS A 217 14.66 -11.92 1.51
C LYS A 217 14.24 -11.02 0.34
N MET A 218 14.12 -11.60 -0.86
CA MET A 218 13.75 -10.90 -2.10
C MET A 218 12.28 -10.50 -2.11
N GLY A 219 11.43 -11.26 -1.40
CA GLY A 219 10.07 -10.84 -1.05
C GLY A 219 9.20 -10.64 -2.27
N VAL A 220 9.27 -11.59 -3.20
CA VAL A 220 8.34 -11.75 -4.33
C VAL A 220 6.89 -11.80 -3.83
N LEU A 221 6.00 -11.06 -4.48
CA LEU A 221 4.57 -11.11 -4.20
C LEU A 221 3.98 -12.43 -4.70
N LEU A 222 3.29 -13.14 -3.83
CA LEU A 222 2.57 -14.37 -4.13
C LEU A 222 1.08 -14.13 -4.33
N GLY A 223 0.51 -13.12 -3.69
CA GLY A 223 -0.93 -12.90 -3.76
C GLY A 223 -1.46 -11.79 -2.86
N GLU A 224 -2.78 -11.71 -2.79
CA GLU A 224 -3.52 -10.79 -1.95
C GLU A 224 -4.59 -11.55 -1.18
N ALA A 225 -4.88 -11.11 0.04
CA ALA A 225 -6.01 -11.59 0.83
C ALA A 225 -6.84 -10.42 1.35
N LEU A 226 -8.15 -10.61 1.40
CA LEU A 226 -9.11 -9.61 1.86
C LEU A 226 -9.71 -10.04 3.20
N ALA A 227 -9.95 -9.09 4.10
CA ALA A 227 -10.60 -9.34 5.37
C ALA A 227 -12.02 -9.90 5.17
N CYS A 228 -12.32 -11.02 5.82
CA CYS A 228 -13.65 -11.65 5.80
C CYS A 228 -14.71 -10.80 6.51
N LYS A 229 -14.31 -9.92 7.43
CA LYS A 229 -15.19 -8.96 8.09
C LYS A 229 -14.68 -7.55 7.80
N PRO A 230 -15.58 -6.54 7.68
CA PRO A 230 -15.17 -5.15 7.61
C PRO A 230 -14.26 -4.79 8.78
N PHE A 231 -13.28 -3.92 8.54
CA PHE A 231 -12.38 -3.47 9.60
C PHE A 231 -13.11 -2.45 10.49
N GLU A 232 -13.18 -2.70 11.80
CA GLU A 232 -13.84 -1.81 12.78
C GLU A 232 -12.98 -0.62 13.23
N GLY A 233 -11.71 -0.54 12.81
CA GLY A 233 -10.84 0.60 13.14
C GLY A 233 -11.14 1.84 12.29
N SER A 234 -10.86 3.03 12.86
CA SER A 234 -11.15 4.33 12.25
C SER A 234 -10.69 4.42 10.79
N PRO A 235 -11.40 5.17 9.93
CA PRO A 235 -10.97 5.49 8.58
C PRO A 235 -9.78 6.48 8.58
N ASP A 236 -8.87 6.38 9.54
CA ASP A 236 -7.61 7.14 9.54
C ASP A 236 -6.66 6.47 8.56
N ILE A 237 -6.92 6.72 7.28
CA ILE A 237 -5.98 7.10 6.22
C ILE A 237 -6.89 7.25 4.99
N THR A 238 -7.46 8.44 4.81
CA THR A 238 -7.91 8.94 3.51
C THR A 238 -6.68 9.17 2.63
N ASP A 239 -5.95 8.11 2.28
CA ASP A 239 -5.07 8.15 1.10
C ASP A 239 -5.98 8.04 -0.12
N THR A 240 -6.40 9.19 -0.60
CA THR A 240 -7.28 9.43 -1.76
C THR A 240 -6.68 8.96 -3.08
N ASN A 241 -5.43 8.48 -3.07
CA ASN A 241 -4.66 8.29 -4.30
C ASN A 241 -4.60 6.85 -4.79
N VAL A 242 -5.00 5.82 -4.03
CA VAL A 242 -4.93 4.42 -4.52
C VAL A 242 -6.28 4.01 -5.12
N PRO A 243 -6.37 3.75 -6.44
CA PRO A 243 -7.57 3.24 -7.08
C PRO A 243 -7.97 1.89 -6.45
N PRO A 244 -9.25 1.69 -6.16
CA PRO A 244 -9.73 0.40 -5.66
C PRO A 244 -9.51 -0.68 -6.72
N ASP A 245 -9.11 -1.88 -6.27
CA ASP A 245 -9.14 -3.08 -7.11
C ASP A 245 -10.57 -3.47 -7.46
N GLU A 246 -10.72 -4.43 -8.38
CA GLU A 246 -12.03 -4.86 -8.87
C GLU A 246 -12.96 -5.34 -7.76
N LEU A 247 -12.48 -6.12 -6.80
CA LEU A 247 -13.33 -6.63 -5.71
C LEU A 247 -13.75 -5.50 -4.77
N THR A 248 -12.87 -4.54 -4.50
CA THR A 248 -13.24 -3.31 -3.76
C THR A 248 -14.26 -2.46 -4.53
N ARG A 249 -14.16 -2.38 -5.86
CA ARG A 249 -15.16 -1.69 -6.70
C ARG A 249 -16.50 -2.41 -6.68
N ILE A 250 -16.50 -3.74 -6.68
CA ILE A 250 -17.70 -4.57 -6.51
C ILE A 250 -18.35 -4.29 -5.16
N ILE A 251 -17.57 -4.32 -4.07
CA ILE A 251 -18.03 -4.03 -2.71
C ILE A 251 -18.69 -2.64 -2.68
N HIS A 252 -17.98 -1.63 -3.18
CA HIS A 252 -18.51 -0.27 -3.19
C HIS A 252 -19.79 -0.14 -4.04
N PHE A 253 -19.84 -0.79 -5.21
CA PHE A 253 -21.03 -0.80 -6.04
C PHE A 253 -22.24 -1.41 -5.32
N LEU A 254 -22.07 -2.53 -4.62
CA LEU A 254 -23.18 -3.18 -3.90
C LEU A 254 -23.59 -2.38 -2.65
N GLU A 255 -22.63 -1.79 -1.91
CA GLU A 255 -22.89 -0.91 -0.77
C GLU A 255 -23.67 0.35 -1.20
N GLN A 256 -23.33 0.96 -2.35
CA GLN A 256 -24.07 2.09 -2.93
C GLN A 256 -25.55 1.76 -3.21
N HIS A 257 -25.88 0.48 -3.38
CA HIS A 257 -27.24 -0.01 -3.58
C HIS A 257 -27.85 -0.61 -2.30
N SER A 258 -27.42 -0.12 -1.12
CA SER A 258 -27.98 -0.47 0.19
C SER A 258 -27.90 -1.97 0.50
N MET A 259 -26.79 -2.63 0.14
CA MET A 259 -26.53 -4.01 0.51
C MET A 259 -25.49 -4.09 1.63
N ILE A 260 -25.81 -4.85 2.69
CA ILE A 260 -24.80 -5.27 3.68
C ILE A 260 -24.18 -6.56 3.16
N ILE A 261 -22.92 -6.49 2.77
CA ILE A 261 -22.22 -7.55 2.03
C ILE A 261 -21.69 -8.62 2.98
N ASP A 262 -22.05 -9.87 2.71
CA ASP A 262 -21.30 -11.02 3.22
C ASP A 262 -20.06 -11.25 2.36
N ARG A 263 -18.93 -10.70 2.80
CA ARG A 263 -17.64 -10.71 2.06
C ARG A 263 -17.19 -12.13 1.70
N PRO A 264 -17.25 -13.15 2.59
CA PRO A 264 -17.00 -14.54 2.24
C PRO A 264 -17.75 -15.03 0.99
N ALA A 265 -19.07 -14.81 0.91
CA ALA A 265 -19.88 -15.22 -0.23
C ALA A 265 -19.48 -14.46 -1.50
N LEU A 266 -19.25 -13.15 -1.40
CA LEU A 266 -18.82 -12.33 -2.52
C LEU A 266 -17.46 -12.76 -3.08
N ILE A 267 -16.51 -13.07 -2.20
CA ILE A 267 -15.18 -13.57 -2.58
C ILE A 267 -15.30 -14.90 -3.31
N GLU A 268 -16.19 -15.79 -2.86
CA GLU A 268 -16.48 -17.04 -3.56
C GLU A 268 -17.02 -16.79 -4.97
N PHE A 269 -17.93 -15.82 -5.13
CA PHE A 269 -18.46 -15.48 -6.44
C PHE A 269 -17.41 -14.99 -7.42
N TYR A 270 -16.53 -14.10 -6.93
CA TYR A 270 -15.43 -13.57 -7.71
C TYR A 270 -14.51 -14.70 -8.24
N HIS A 271 -14.17 -15.67 -7.38
CA HIS A 271 -13.36 -16.83 -7.78
C HIS A 271 -14.03 -17.77 -8.79
N ARG A 272 -15.36 -17.78 -8.83
CA ARG A 272 -16.14 -18.54 -9.81
C ARG A 272 -16.32 -17.79 -11.13
N GLY A 273 -15.65 -16.65 -11.30
CA GLY A 273 -15.61 -15.89 -12.56
C GLY A 273 -16.62 -14.74 -12.65
N ILE A 274 -17.31 -14.40 -11.55
CA ILE A 274 -18.21 -13.24 -11.52
C ILE A 274 -17.40 -11.96 -11.33
N ASP A 275 -17.16 -11.28 -12.44
CA ASP A 275 -16.47 -9.98 -12.50
C ASP A 275 -17.42 -8.80 -12.24
N LEU A 276 -16.87 -7.57 -12.17
CA LEU A 276 -17.68 -6.38 -11.91
C LEU A 276 -18.74 -6.13 -12.99
N LYS A 277 -18.45 -6.48 -14.25
CA LYS A 277 -19.37 -6.28 -15.38
C LYS A 277 -20.57 -7.20 -15.24
N GLN A 278 -20.34 -8.46 -14.89
CA GLN A 278 -21.39 -9.44 -14.63
C GLN A 278 -22.22 -9.03 -13.41
N ILE A 279 -21.60 -8.57 -12.31
CA ILE A 279 -22.32 -8.08 -11.13
C ILE A 279 -23.26 -6.93 -11.47
N LYS A 280 -22.77 -5.93 -12.20
CA LYS A 280 -23.61 -4.81 -12.66
C LYS A 280 -24.78 -5.31 -13.50
N THR A 281 -24.53 -6.26 -14.39
CA THR A 281 -25.55 -6.83 -15.28
C THR A 281 -26.63 -7.57 -14.49
N ILE A 282 -26.23 -8.46 -13.58
CA ILE A 282 -27.14 -9.23 -12.71
C ILE A 282 -27.96 -8.28 -11.84
N TYR A 283 -27.32 -7.23 -11.30
CA TYR A 283 -28.01 -6.23 -10.51
C TYR A 283 -29.08 -5.51 -11.32
N MET A 284 -28.71 -4.94 -12.48
CA MET A 284 -29.64 -4.18 -13.32
C MET A 284 -30.81 -5.04 -13.82
N GLN A 285 -30.57 -6.30 -14.19
CA GLN A 285 -31.62 -7.23 -14.61
C GLN A 285 -32.66 -7.49 -13.51
N ASN A 286 -32.27 -7.43 -12.24
CA ASN A 286 -33.12 -7.77 -11.10
C ASN A 286 -33.53 -6.55 -10.25
N GLN A 287 -33.15 -5.33 -10.66
CA GLN A 287 -33.31 -4.12 -9.88
C GLN A 287 -34.76 -3.88 -9.42
N HIS A 288 -35.73 -4.02 -10.32
CA HIS A 288 -37.14 -3.84 -9.97
C HIS A 288 -37.63 -4.82 -8.89
N ARG A 289 -37.10 -6.05 -8.89
CA ARG A 289 -37.42 -7.07 -7.89
C ARG A 289 -36.82 -6.73 -6.53
N TYR A 290 -35.59 -6.24 -6.52
CA TYR A 290 -34.90 -5.74 -5.32
C TYR A 290 -35.66 -4.57 -4.68
N ASP A 291 -36.07 -3.58 -5.48
CA ASP A 291 -36.85 -2.43 -5.01
C ASP A 291 -38.19 -2.88 -4.40
N THR A 292 -38.83 -3.85 -5.03
CA THR A 292 -40.09 -4.43 -4.54
C THR A 292 -39.90 -5.15 -3.20
N TYR A 293 -38.81 -5.92 -3.03
CA TYR A 293 -38.49 -6.58 -1.75
C TYR A 293 -38.26 -5.56 -0.64
N MET A 294 -37.50 -4.50 -0.91
CA MET A 294 -37.22 -3.44 0.07
C MET A 294 -38.47 -2.73 0.57
N LYS A 295 -39.44 -2.48 -0.33
CA LYS A 295 -40.74 -1.87 0.00
C LYS A 295 -41.66 -2.81 0.78
N LYS A 296 -41.67 -4.11 0.47
CA LYS A 296 -42.59 -5.09 1.08
C LYS A 296 -42.12 -5.61 2.44
N MET A 297 -40.81 -5.68 2.68
CA MET A 297 -40.29 -6.20 3.95
C MET A 297 -40.65 -5.26 5.12
N ARG A 298 -41.15 -5.83 6.22
CA ARG A 298 -41.43 -5.11 7.47
C ARG A 298 -40.39 -5.48 8.54
N GLN A 299 -39.11 -5.42 8.18
CA GLN A 299 -37.98 -5.71 9.07
C GLN A 299 -37.14 -4.44 9.30
N PRO A 300 -36.30 -4.40 10.34
CA PRO A 300 -35.32 -3.33 10.53
C PRO A 300 -34.41 -3.17 9.30
N ILE A 301 -33.96 -1.94 9.02
CA ILE A 301 -33.18 -1.60 7.82
C ILE A 301 -31.97 -2.55 7.63
N GLN A 302 -31.16 -2.77 8.66
CA GLN A 302 -30.01 -3.67 8.58
C GLN A 302 -30.37 -5.12 8.18
N GLN A 303 -31.53 -5.62 8.59
CA GLN A 303 -31.97 -6.96 8.18
C GLN A 303 -32.45 -6.98 6.72
N LYS A 304 -33.08 -5.90 6.26
CA LYS A 304 -33.47 -5.72 4.86
C LYS A 304 -32.24 -5.69 3.95
N GLU A 305 -31.23 -4.91 4.30
CA GLU A 305 -30.01 -4.75 3.51
C GLU A 305 -29.20 -6.07 3.42
N LYS A 306 -29.18 -6.87 4.50
CA LYS A 306 -28.61 -8.23 4.48
C LYS A 306 -29.43 -9.19 3.62
N ALA A 307 -30.77 -9.17 3.76
CA ALA A 307 -31.64 -10.01 2.95
C ALA A 307 -31.56 -9.67 1.47
N LEU A 308 -31.34 -8.40 1.15
CA LEU A 308 -31.13 -7.92 -0.20
C LEU A 308 -29.83 -8.47 -0.81
N PHE A 309 -28.74 -8.46 -0.05
CA PHE A 309 -27.50 -9.12 -0.46
C PHE A 309 -27.70 -10.63 -0.68
N ASN A 310 -28.44 -11.32 0.19
CA ASN A 310 -28.73 -12.74 0.02
C ASN A 310 -29.54 -13.04 -1.24
N ALA A 311 -30.51 -12.19 -1.58
CA ALA A 311 -31.27 -12.31 -2.83
C ALA A 311 -30.36 -12.15 -4.05
N PHE A 312 -29.49 -11.14 -4.04
CA PHE A 312 -28.48 -10.93 -5.07
C PHE A 312 -27.51 -12.12 -5.18
N ALA A 313 -27.05 -12.68 -4.06
CA ALA A 313 -26.19 -13.85 -4.01
C ALA A 313 -26.82 -15.08 -4.69
N LEU A 314 -28.13 -15.29 -4.51
CA LEU A 314 -28.87 -16.35 -5.22
C LEU A 314 -28.89 -16.12 -6.74
N ASP A 315 -28.99 -14.87 -7.18
CA ASP A 315 -28.99 -14.54 -8.60
C ASP A 315 -27.60 -14.70 -9.23
N CYS A 316 -26.54 -14.38 -8.48
CA CYS A 316 -25.17 -14.76 -8.84
C CYS A 316 -25.00 -16.27 -8.98
N HIS A 317 -25.56 -17.06 -8.06
CA HIS A 317 -25.54 -18.52 -8.20
C HIS A 317 -26.28 -19.00 -9.45
N LYS A 318 -27.46 -18.44 -9.75
CA LYS A 318 -28.23 -18.76 -10.95
C LYS A 318 -27.49 -18.41 -12.23
N SER A 319 -26.77 -17.28 -12.27
CA SER A 319 -26.00 -16.90 -13.46
C SER A 319 -24.79 -17.81 -13.71
N MET A 320 -24.23 -18.42 -12.66
CA MET A 320 -23.13 -19.40 -12.79
C MET A 320 -23.60 -20.76 -13.29
N TYR A 321 -24.82 -21.13 -12.96
CA TYR A 321 -25.44 -22.38 -13.38
C TYR A 321 -26.70 -22.06 -14.17
N PRO A 322 -26.58 -21.73 -15.47
CA PRO A 322 -27.72 -21.78 -16.37
C PRO A 322 -28.12 -23.25 -16.53
N GLY A 323 -28.78 -23.83 -15.51
CA GLY A 323 -29.49 -25.10 -15.69
C GLY A 323 -30.50 -24.85 -16.81
N HIS A 324 -30.47 -25.58 -17.93
CA HIS A 324 -31.02 -26.94 -17.96
C HIS A 324 -32.15 -27.07 -16.93
N VAL A 325 -33.17 -26.22 -17.10
CA VAL A 325 -34.52 -26.65 -16.75
C VAL A 325 -34.72 -27.93 -17.54
N ALA A 326 -34.73 -29.04 -16.83
CA ALA A 326 -35.15 -30.29 -17.39
C ALA A 326 -36.48 -30.10 -18.14
N GLN A 327 -36.52 -30.49 -19.42
CA GLN A 327 -37.72 -30.38 -20.27
C GLN A 327 -38.96 -31.08 -19.68
N TYR A 328 -38.79 -31.94 -18.67
CA TYR A 328 -39.90 -32.61 -17.98
C TYR A 328 -40.74 -31.70 -17.07
N ALA A 329 -40.32 -30.45 -16.78
CA ALA A 329 -41.15 -29.48 -16.04
C ALA A 329 -42.08 -28.64 -16.94
N PHE A 330 -42.13 -28.91 -18.25
CA PHE A 330 -43.03 -28.22 -19.18
C PHE A 330 -44.33 -28.99 -19.49
N HIS A 331 -44.57 -30.15 -18.87
CA HIS A 331 -45.80 -30.94 -19.09
C HIS A 331 -46.41 -31.40 -17.75
N GLY A 332 -47.60 -30.88 -17.46
CA GLY A 332 -48.46 -31.20 -16.30
C GLY A 332 -49.02 -29.89 -15.75
N ASP A 333 -50.24 -29.45 -16.01
CA ASP A 333 -51.52 -30.14 -16.31
C ASP A 333 -52.20 -29.41 -17.50
N VAL A 334 -52.55 -30.02 -18.65
CA VAL A 334 -53.64 -30.96 -19.01
C VAL A 334 -55.06 -30.50 -18.66
N THR A 335 -55.92 -30.55 -19.69
CA THR A 335 -57.39 -30.42 -19.80
C THR A 335 -58.05 -29.05 -19.72
#